data_AF-A0AAW0HJE8-F1
#
_entry.id   AF-A0AAW0HJE8-F1
#
_cell.length_a   1.000
_cell.length_b   1.000
_cell.length_c   1.000
_cell.angle_alpha   90.00
_cell.angle_beta   90.00
_cell.angle_gamma   90.00
#
_symmetry.space_group_name_H-M   'P 1'
#
loop_
_entity.id
_entity.type
_entity.pdbx_description
1 polymer ?
#
loop_
_entity_poly.entity_id
_entity_poly.type
_entity_poly.pdbx_seq_one_letter_code
_entity_poly.pdbx_strand_id
1 'polypeptide(L)'
;MRRLMSSKDWPHTRTGTGILSSQPEENPHWWNANMVFGQPRAMAGLPDPCYSFIPYCSSDVWSGASPKPEKNEYAFMGSLIIQEVVRELLGKGLSGAKVLLLAGSSAGGTGVLLNVDRVAELLEELGYPSIQVRGLADSGWFLDNKQYRRSDCIDTINCAPTEAIRRGIRCQGYWNGIVPERCQRQFKEGEEWNCFFGYKVYPTLRCPVFVVQWLFDEAQLTVDNVHLTGQPVQEGQWLYIQNLGRELRGTLKDVHYWTDVQVKGTSLPRALHCWDRSFHDSHKASKTPMKGCPFHLVDSCPWPHCNPSCPTIRDQFTGQEMNVAQFLMHMGFDVQTVAQQQGMEPSKLLGMLSSGN
;
A
#
# COMPACT_ATOMS: atom_id res chain seq x y z
N MET A 1 -9.81 -16.68 -9.68
CA MET A 1 -9.89 -15.45 -8.78
C MET A 1 -11.29 -14.83 -8.84
N ARG A 2 -12.37 -15.69 -8.81
CA ARG A 2 -13.77 -15.25 -8.92
C ARG A 2 -14.19 -14.46 -7.67
N ARG A 3 -13.51 -14.63 -6.55
CA ARG A 3 -13.83 -13.94 -5.29
C ARG A 3 -13.52 -12.44 -5.38
N LEU A 4 -12.68 -12.03 -6.33
CA LEU A 4 -12.31 -10.59 -6.46
C LEU A 4 -13.23 -9.89 -7.45
N MET A 5 -14.25 -10.64 -7.88
CA MET A 5 -15.15 -9.98 -8.85
C MET A 5 -16.61 -10.23 -8.46
N SER A 6 -16.81 -11.01 -7.37
CA SER A 6 -18.21 -11.26 -6.99
C SER A 6 -18.29 -11.43 -5.47
N SER A 7 -19.43 -10.98 -4.98
CA SER A 7 -19.64 -11.16 -3.52
C SER A 7 -20.43 -12.44 -3.24
N LYS A 8 -20.68 -13.38 -4.16
CA LYS A 8 -21.58 -14.54 -4.01
C LYS A 8 -20.98 -15.55 -3.04
N ASP A 9 -19.68 -15.47 -2.91
CA ASP A 9 -19.09 -16.54 -2.07
C ASP A 9 -18.43 -15.93 -0.83
N TRP A 10 -18.86 -14.68 -0.49
CA TRP A 10 -18.18 -14.07 0.67
C TRP A 10 -18.71 -14.70 1.96
N PRO A 11 -17.75 -15.05 2.87
CA PRO A 11 -18.20 -15.52 4.19
C PRO A 11 -18.95 -14.44 4.97
N HIS A 12 -19.76 -14.93 5.93
CA HIS A 12 -20.59 -13.97 6.70
C HIS A 12 -19.73 -13.21 7.73
N THR A 13 -18.71 -13.92 8.20
CA THR A 13 -17.82 -13.21 9.15
C THR A 13 -16.36 -13.41 8.71
N ARG A 14 -15.59 -12.35 9.17
CA ARG A 14 -14.13 -12.44 8.94
C ARG A 14 -13.39 -11.95 10.19
N THR A 15 -12.24 -12.64 10.35
CA THR A 15 -11.45 -12.27 11.54
C THR A 15 -10.42 -11.19 11.17
N GLY A 16 -10.52 -10.02 11.92
CA GLY A 16 -9.53 -8.94 11.68
C GLY A 16 -8.11 -9.38 12.05
N THR A 17 -7.19 -9.12 11.16
CA THR A 17 -5.78 -9.44 11.47
C THR A 17 -4.93 -8.17 11.31
N GLY A 18 -3.76 -8.10 12.04
CA GLY A 18 -2.83 -6.97 11.90
C GLY A 18 -3.44 -5.69 12.52
N ILE A 19 -3.57 -4.61 11.55
CA ILE A 19 -4.04 -3.31 12.07
C ILE A 19 -5.55 -3.36 12.33
N LEU A 20 -6.15 -4.40 11.88
CA LEU A 20 -7.61 -4.52 12.09
C LEU A 20 -7.91 -5.46 13.26
N SER A 21 -6.92 -5.99 13.90
CA SER A 21 -7.14 -6.93 15.03
C SER A 21 -7.56 -6.16 16.28
N SER A 22 -8.47 -6.84 17.03
CA SER A 22 -8.91 -6.20 18.28
C SER A 22 -8.07 -6.69 19.46
N GLN A 23 -7.07 -7.48 19.13
CA GLN A 23 -6.16 -7.95 20.19
C GLN A 23 -4.97 -6.99 20.34
N PRO A 24 -4.77 -6.49 21.58
CA PRO A 24 -3.71 -5.49 21.84
C PRO A 24 -2.32 -6.07 21.55
N GLU A 25 -2.19 -7.36 21.66
CA GLU A 25 -0.87 -7.96 21.36
C GLU A 25 -0.52 -7.84 19.87
N GLU A 26 -1.53 -7.92 19.06
CA GLU A 26 -1.30 -7.83 17.60
C GLU A 26 -1.48 -6.39 17.10
N ASN A 27 -2.29 -5.53 17.73
CA ASN A 27 -2.60 -4.13 17.37
C ASN A 27 -2.51 -3.26 18.62
N PRO A 28 -1.37 -2.83 18.88
CA PRO A 28 -1.09 -2.22 20.20
C PRO A 28 -1.75 -0.84 20.33
N HIS A 29 -1.99 -0.16 19.25
CA HIS A 29 -2.43 1.23 19.46
C HIS A 29 -3.88 1.41 19.00
N TRP A 30 -4.33 0.69 17.97
CA TRP A 30 -5.70 0.96 17.45
C TRP A 30 -6.59 -0.27 17.65
N TRP A 31 -6.32 -1.12 18.65
CA TRP A 31 -7.08 -2.38 18.84
C TRP A 31 -8.51 -2.07 19.27
N ASN A 32 -8.72 -0.83 19.82
CA ASN A 32 -10.09 -0.52 20.32
C ASN A 32 -10.82 0.40 19.33
N ALA A 33 -10.31 0.63 18.22
CA ALA A 33 -11.02 1.41 17.19
C ALA A 33 -12.20 0.63 16.59
N ASN A 34 -13.20 1.53 16.05
CA ASN A 34 -14.26 0.84 15.27
C ASN A 34 -13.70 0.32 13.93
N MET A 35 -13.74 -0.95 13.82
CA MET A 35 -13.15 -1.54 12.59
C MET A 35 -14.28 -1.81 11.58
N VAL A 36 -14.15 -1.15 10.33
CA VAL A 36 -15.23 -1.36 9.35
C VAL A 36 -14.76 -2.39 8.32
N PHE A 37 -15.91 -3.49 8.10
CA PHE A 37 -15.86 -4.58 7.09
C PHE A 37 -17.05 -4.51 6.15
N GLY A 38 -17.12 -4.17 4.92
CA GLY A 38 -18.23 -4.07 3.95
C GLY A 38 -18.84 -5.43 3.60
N GLN A 39 -19.98 -6.00 4.23
CA GLN A 39 -21.02 -6.73 3.45
C GLN A 39 -22.40 -6.15 3.75
N PRO A 40 -23.46 -6.19 2.82
CA PRO A 40 -24.84 -5.82 3.16
C PRO A 40 -25.51 -6.91 4.02
N ARG A 41 -26.08 -6.48 5.25
CA ARG A 41 -26.97 -6.95 6.31
C ARG A 41 -27.76 -8.19 5.87
N ALA A 42 -27.84 -9.26 6.82
CA ALA A 42 -29.20 -9.64 7.30
C ALA A 42 -29.17 -9.80 8.83
N MET A 43 -29.98 -8.99 9.65
CA MET A 43 -31.05 -8.97 10.68
C MET A 43 -30.51 -9.57 11.99
N ALA A 44 -30.50 -8.78 13.10
CA ALA A 44 -30.62 -8.49 14.54
C ALA A 44 -30.87 -9.77 15.34
N GLY A 45 -29.81 -10.15 16.30
CA GLY A 45 -30.08 -10.67 17.68
C GLY A 45 -28.98 -11.65 18.10
N LEU A 46 -27.61 -11.26 18.08
CA LEU A 46 -26.66 -11.99 18.95
C LEU A 46 -25.54 -11.04 19.38
N PRO A 47 -25.00 -11.14 20.72
CA PRO A 47 -23.91 -10.32 21.26
C PRO A 47 -22.53 -10.81 20.77
N ASP A 48 -22.23 -10.54 19.39
CA ASP A 48 -20.76 -10.63 19.17
C ASP A 48 -20.31 -9.45 18.30
N PRO A 49 -19.21 -8.68 18.62
CA PRO A 49 -18.77 -7.46 17.92
C PRO A 49 -18.42 -7.75 16.45
N CYS A 50 -19.35 -7.47 15.58
CA CYS A 50 -19.39 -7.41 14.10
C CYS A 50 -18.39 -6.37 13.58
N TYR A 51 -17.15 -6.80 13.22
CA TYR A 51 -16.10 -5.93 12.66
C TYR A 51 -16.07 -6.08 11.13
N SER A 52 -16.11 -4.92 10.21
CA SER A 52 -16.36 -4.84 8.76
C SER A 52 -15.09 -4.38 8.01
N PHE A 53 -14.41 -5.02 6.74
CA PHE A 53 -13.43 -4.99 5.66
C PHE A 53 -14.15 -4.78 4.32
N ILE A 54 -13.73 -3.76 3.44
CA ILE A 54 -14.35 -3.59 2.10
C ILE A 54 -13.58 -4.46 1.10
N PRO A 55 -14.23 -5.75 0.73
CA PRO A 55 -13.55 -6.62 -0.23
C PRO A 55 -13.43 -5.96 -1.61
N TYR A 56 -12.25 -6.20 -2.18
CA TYR A 56 -12.02 -5.69 -3.53
C TYR A 56 -12.73 -6.56 -4.58
N CYS A 57 -13.85 -5.96 -5.19
CA CYS A 57 -14.63 -6.77 -6.15
C CYS A 57 -14.86 -5.98 -7.44
N SER A 58 -14.10 -4.91 -7.50
CA SER A 58 -14.43 -4.06 -8.67
C SER A 58 -13.34 -4.15 -9.72
N SER A 59 -12.14 -4.66 -9.35
CA SER A 59 -10.98 -4.86 -10.25
C SER A 59 -10.57 -3.55 -10.93
N ASP A 60 -10.89 -2.45 -10.30
CA ASP A 60 -10.59 -1.18 -11.01
C ASP A 60 -9.74 -0.27 -10.13
N VAL A 61 -9.06 -0.90 -9.21
CA VAL A 61 -8.14 -0.18 -8.31
C VAL A 61 -8.89 0.95 -7.60
N TRP A 62 -10.21 0.74 -7.41
CA TRP A 62 -11.12 1.63 -6.66
C TRP A 62 -11.31 2.96 -7.38
N SER A 63 -11.14 2.96 -8.73
CA SER A 63 -11.25 4.23 -9.49
C SER A 63 -12.57 4.28 -10.27
N GLY A 64 -13.21 3.17 -10.46
CA GLY A 64 -14.38 3.11 -11.39
C GLY A 64 -15.60 3.82 -10.81
N ALA A 65 -16.33 4.54 -11.71
CA ALA A 65 -17.61 5.16 -11.31
C ALA A 65 -18.71 4.84 -12.34
N SER A 66 -18.48 3.72 -12.99
CA SER A 66 -19.47 3.41 -14.03
C SER A 66 -20.32 2.19 -13.61
N PRO A 67 -21.63 2.44 -13.64
CA PRO A 67 -22.50 1.27 -13.37
C PRO A 67 -22.56 0.33 -14.60
N LYS A 68 -22.95 -0.99 -14.30
CA LYS A 68 -22.98 -2.00 -15.39
C LYS A 68 -23.70 -1.46 -16.62
N PRO A 69 -22.96 -1.35 -17.82
CA PRO A 69 -23.79 -1.10 -19.01
C PRO A 69 -24.42 -2.39 -19.55
N GLU A 70 -25.77 -2.22 -20.21
CA GLU A 70 -26.62 -3.25 -20.82
C GLU A 70 -25.97 -4.65 -20.72
N LYS A 71 -26.74 -5.84 -20.81
CA LYS A 71 -26.66 -7.29 -20.56
C LYS A 71 -25.36 -7.89 -21.10
N ASN A 72 -24.25 -8.16 -20.20
CA ASN A 72 -23.07 -9.03 -20.34
C ASN A 72 -21.77 -8.23 -20.20
N GLU A 73 -21.81 -7.05 -19.37
CA GLU A 73 -20.55 -6.32 -19.15
C GLU A 73 -20.31 -6.15 -17.65
N TYR A 74 -18.97 -6.14 -17.23
CA TYR A 74 -18.56 -5.98 -15.82
C TYR A 74 -18.82 -4.53 -15.36
N ALA A 75 -19.21 -4.48 -14.04
CA ALA A 75 -19.35 -3.14 -13.43
C ALA A 75 -18.05 -2.77 -12.69
N PHE A 76 -17.66 -1.56 -12.98
CA PHE A 76 -16.48 -1.05 -12.24
C PHE A 76 -16.91 0.14 -11.37
N MET A 77 -17.09 -0.18 -10.05
CA MET A 77 -17.70 0.86 -9.19
C MET A 77 -16.90 1.00 -7.89
N GLY A 78 -15.62 0.86 -8.02
CA GLY A 78 -14.80 0.88 -6.79
C GLY A 78 -14.94 2.21 -6.03
N SER A 79 -14.86 3.34 -6.78
CA SER A 79 -14.96 4.65 -6.09
C SER A 79 -16.35 4.85 -5.50
N LEU A 80 -17.37 4.38 -6.19
CA LEU A 80 -18.75 4.52 -5.68
C LEU A 80 -18.98 3.61 -4.47
N ILE A 81 -18.34 2.44 -4.54
CA ILE A 81 -18.51 1.51 -3.39
C ILE A 81 -18.00 2.19 -2.12
N ILE A 82 -16.87 2.90 -2.21
CA ILE A 82 -16.30 3.55 -1.01
C ILE A 82 -17.25 4.66 -0.53
N GLN A 83 -17.81 5.36 -1.43
CA GLN A 83 -18.74 6.44 -1.04
C GLN A 83 -19.99 5.88 -0.35
N GLU A 84 -20.44 4.80 -0.91
CA GLU A 84 -21.69 4.26 -0.32
C GLU A 84 -21.41 3.65 1.05
N VAL A 85 -20.28 3.06 1.18
CA VAL A 85 -19.96 2.48 2.50
C VAL A 85 -19.86 3.59 3.55
N VAL A 86 -19.22 4.66 3.21
CA VAL A 86 -19.10 5.78 4.17
C VAL A 86 -20.49 6.33 4.50
N ARG A 87 -21.34 6.41 3.52
CA ARG A 87 -22.71 6.92 3.79
C ARG A 87 -23.45 5.99 4.75
N GLU A 88 -23.31 4.77 4.51
CA GLU A 88 -24.06 3.84 5.39
C GLU A 88 -23.47 3.81 6.80
N LEU A 89 -22.18 4.06 6.87
CA LEU A 89 -21.55 3.99 8.21
C LEU A 89 -21.90 5.22 9.04
N LEU A 90 -22.34 6.21 8.29
CA LEU A 90 -22.75 7.41 9.08
C LEU A 90 -23.94 7.09 9.96
N GLY A 91 -24.82 6.19 9.51
CA GLY A 91 -26.00 5.77 10.33
C GLY A 91 -25.62 4.73 11.39
N LYS A 92 -24.35 4.36 11.37
CA LYS A 92 -23.99 3.25 12.29
C LYS A 92 -22.91 3.73 13.27
N GLY A 93 -22.81 5.06 13.36
CA GLY A 93 -21.93 5.51 14.47
C GLY A 93 -20.76 6.35 13.95
N LEU A 94 -20.60 6.41 12.57
CA LEU A 94 -19.48 7.19 12.02
C LEU A 94 -19.72 8.69 12.20
N SER A 95 -21.02 9.05 12.42
CA SER A 95 -21.33 10.49 12.55
C SER A 95 -20.67 11.09 13.79
N GLY A 96 -20.36 10.25 14.77
CA GLY A 96 -19.73 10.77 16.02
C GLY A 96 -18.22 10.53 16.02
N ALA A 97 -17.68 10.22 14.87
CA ALA A 97 -16.25 9.85 14.87
C ALA A 97 -15.39 11.12 14.84
N LYS A 98 -14.24 11.00 15.48
CA LYS A 98 -13.28 12.15 15.44
C LYS A 98 -12.29 11.98 14.28
N VAL A 99 -11.90 10.73 14.12
CA VAL A 99 -10.93 10.48 13.03
C VAL A 99 -11.44 9.29 12.20
N LEU A 100 -11.46 9.55 10.88
CA LEU A 100 -11.69 8.41 9.96
C LEU A 100 -10.42 8.11 9.16
N LEU A 101 -9.82 6.86 9.46
CA LEU A 101 -8.60 6.47 8.74
C LEU A 101 -8.96 5.48 7.61
N LEU A 102 -8.71 5.99 6.35
CA LEU A 102 -8.89 5.10 5.20
C LEU A 102 -7.57 4.38 4.88
N ALA A 103 -7.61 3.01 5.06
CA ALA A 103 -6.36 2.26 4.87
C ALA A 103 -6.56 1.17 3.80
N GLY A 104 -5.47 0.93 3.11
CA GLY A 104 -5.56 -0.10 2.04
C GLY A 104 -4.17 -0.64 1.70
N SER A 105 -4.16 -1.97 1.19
CA SER A 105 -2.89 -2.60 0.81
C SER A 105 -2.91 -2.99 -0.67
N SER A 106 -1.74 -2.89 -1.27
CA SER A 106 -1.57 -3.18 -2.71
C SER A 106 -2.46 -2.27 -3.56
N ALA A 107 -3.45 -2.84 -4.44
CA ALA A 107 -4.34 -1.96 -5.24
C ALA A 107 -5.20 -1.08 -4.32
N GLY A 108 -5.52 -1.61 -3.10
CA GLY A 108 -6.27 -0.81 -2.10
C GLY A 108 -5.46 0.40 -1.59
N GLY A 109 -4.08 0.22 -1.48
CA GLY A 109 -3.25 1.39 -1.12
C GLY A 109 -3.36 2.51 -2.15
N THR A 110 -3.23 2.07 -3.47
CA THR A 110 -3.43 3.11 -4.50
C THR A 110 -4.85 3.67 -4.42
N GLY A 111 -5.81 2.81 -4.11
CA GLY A 111 -7.21 3.29 -3.94
C GLY A 111 -7.33 4.35 -2.85
N VAL A 112 -6.51 4.17 -1.78
CA VAL A 112 -6.54 5.20 -0.71
C VAL A 112 -6.10 6.55 -1.30
N LEU A 113 -5.06 6.53 -2.07
CA LEU A 113 -4.56 7.80 -2.65
C LEU A 113 -5.58 8.42 -3.60
N LEU A 114 -6.37 7.60 -4.23
CA LEU A 114 -7.33 8.12 -5.24
C LEU A 114 -8.62 8.59 -4.55
N ASN A 115 -8.86 8.11 -3.33
CA ASN A 115 -10.25 8.33 -2.86
C ASN A 115 -10.23 9.10 -1.54
N VAL A 116 -9.06 9.29 -0.93
CA VAL A 116 -9.05 9.85 0.44
C VAL A 116 -9.61 11.26 0.41
N ASP A 117 -9.32 12.09 -0.54
CA ASP A 117 -9.84 13.48 -0.58
C ASP A 117 -11.34 13.47 -0.92
N ARG A 118 -11.69 12.60 -1.70
CA ARG A 118 -13.14 12.52 -2.04
C ARG A 118 -13.98 12.16 -0.80
N VAL A 119 -13.45 11.22 -0.04
CA VAL A 119 -14.20 10.86 1.18
C VAL A 119 -14.28 12.09 2.10
N ALA A 120 -13.18 12.77 2.16
CA ALA A 120 -13.21 13.99 2.99
C ALA A 120 -14.24 15.00 2.45
N GLU A 121 -14.27 15.17 1.19
CA GLU A 121 -15.26 16.10 0.59
C GLU A 121 -16.69 15.62 0.80
N LEU A 122 -16.84 14.31 0.67
CA LEU A 122 -18.20 13.76 0.87
C LEU A 122 -18.68 14.04 2.30
N LEU A 123 -17.83 13.85 3.32
CA LEU A 123 -18.24 14.07 4.72
C LEU A 123 -18.51 15.56 4.97
N GLU A 124 -17.73 16.40 4.34
CA GLU A 124 -18.00 17.85 4.46
C GLU A 124 -19.35 18.22 3.83
N GLU A 125 -19.61 17.64 2.70
CA GLU A 125 -20.89 17.94 2.01
C GLU A 125 -22.08 17.41 2.81
N LEU A 126 -21.89 16.37 3.51
CA LEU A 126 -23.03 15.77 4.25
C LEU A 126 -23.15 16.39 5.63
N GLY A 127 -22.33 17.40 5.96
CA GLY A 127 -22.49 18.21 7.19
C GLY A 127 -21.64 17.67 8.35
N TYR A 128 -20.60 16.91 8.07
CA TYR A 128 -19.77 16.36 9.17
C TYR A 128 -18.34 16.87 9.01
N PRO A 129 -18.09 18.17 9.12
CA PRO A 129 -16.76 18.76 8.91
C PRO A 129 -15.80 18.44 10.06
N SER A 130 -16.39 18.00 11.22
CA SER A 130 -15.54 17.78 12.40
C SER A 130 -14.77 16.45 12.29
N ILE A 131 -15.20 15.57 11.33
CA ILE A 131 -14.50 14.28 11.21
C ILE A 131 -13.21 14.48 10.38
N GLN A 132 -12.07 14.13 11.05
CA GLN A 132 -10.77 14.22 10.34
C GLN A 132 -10.49 12.95 9.53
N VAL A 133 -10.34 13.24 8.20
CA VAL A 133 -10.10 12.07 7.33
C VAL A 133 -8.58 11.95 7.08
N ARG A 134 -8.09 10.70 7.33
CA ARG A 134 -6.67 10.42 7.07
C ARG A 134 -6.53 9.16 6.22
N GLY A 135 -5.25 9.06 5.58
CA GLY A 135 -5.07 7.91 4.67
C GLY A 135 -3.82 7.11 5.06
N LEU A 136 -3.98 5.76 4.98
CA LEU A 136 -2.82 4.85 5.09
C LEU A 136 -2.72 3.96 3.85
N ALA A 137 -1.63 4.34 3.08
CA ALA A 137 -1.45 3.58 1.83
C ALA A 137 -0.28 2.59 1.97
N ASP A 138 -0.70 1.30 2.02
CA ASP A 138 0.33 0.24 2.14
C ASP A 138 0.56 -0.45 0.79
N SER A 139 1.86 -0.45 0.36
CA SER A 139 2.30 -1.11 -0.89
C SER A 139 1.50 -0.64 -2.09
N GLY A 140 1.05 0.61 -2.12
CA GLY A 140 0.31 1.17 -3.26
C GLY A 140 1.11 2.26 -3.96
N TRP A 141 2.34 2.40 -3.63
CA TRP A 141 3.23 3.41 -4.23
C TRP A 141 4.09 2.76 -5.33
N PHE A 142 3.63 2.98 -6.63
CA PHE A 142 4.33 2.32 -7.74
C PHE A 142 5.09 3.37 -8.57
N LEU A 143 6.18 2.77 -9.31
CA LEU A 143 6.93 3.65 -10.23
C LEU A 143 6.56 3.35 -11.69
N ASP A 144 6.34 4.42 -12.41
CA ASP A 144 6.08 4.21 -13.87
C ASP A 144 7.42 4.11 -14.61
N ASN A 145 8.29 3.13 -14.29
CA ASN A 145 9.64 2.96 -14.87
C ASN A 145 9.60 1.97 -16.04
N LYS A 146 10.78 1.98 -16.69
CA LYS A 146 10.89 1.04 -17.82
C LYS A 146 11.13 -0.40 -17.31
N GLN A 147 10.49 -1.31 -18.05
CA GLN A 147 10.66 -2.71 -17.61
C GLN A 147 12.08 -3.19 -17.91
N TYR A 148 12.48 -4.17 -16.98
CA TYR A 148 13.80 -4.76 -17.25
C TYR A 148 13.83 -5.48 -18.60
N ARG A 149 12.82 -6.35 -18.80
CA ARG A 149 12.64 -6.94 -20.15
C ARG A 149 11.28 -6.53 -20.72
N ARG A 150 11.44 -6.00 -21.94
CA ARG A 150 10.18 -5.51 -22.54
C ARG A 150 9.27 -6.67 -22.92
N SER A 151 8.05 -6.47 -22.50
CA SER A 151 7.05 -7.50 -22.90
C SER A 151 5.80 -6.81 -23.46
N ASP A 152 5.31 -7.54 -24.51
CA ASP A 152 4.02 -7.00 -25.02
C ASP A 152 2.91 -7.15 -23.97
N CYS A 153 2.05 -6.08 -23.86
CA CYS A 153 1.00 -6.05 -22.82
C CYS A 153 -0.18 -6.94 -23.23
N ILE A 154 0.09 -8.26 -23.17
CA ILE A 154 -1.00 -9.21 -23.55
C ILE A 154 -1.64 -9.74 -22.27
N ASP A 155 -0.83 -9.95 -21.17
CA ASP A 155 -1.37 -10.45 -19.88
C ASP A 155 -1.28 -9.33 -18.82
N THR A 156 -2.25 -9.36 -17.85
CA THR A 156 -2.40 -8.30 -16.84
C THR A 156 -1.18 -8.26 -15.90
N ILE A 157 -0.48 -9.38 -15.80
CA ILE A 157 0.57 -9.45 -14.75
C ILE A 157 1.91 -8.97 -15.33
N ASN A 158 2.11 -9.01 -16.65
CA ASN A 158 3.44 -8.64 -17.19
C ASN A 158 3.35 -7.35 -18.02
N CYS A 159 2.18 -6.70 -17.82
CA CYS A 159 1.99 -5.45 -18.59
C CYS A 159 2.68 -4.30 -17.85
N ALA A 160 3.36 -3.52 -18.70
CA ALA A 160 4.02 -2.35 -18.05
C ALA A 160 3.00 -1.51 -17.29
N PRO A 161 3.42 -1.04 -16.19
CA PRO A 161 2.50 -0.33 -15.28
C PRO A 161 1.79 0.84 -15.98
N THR A 162 2.51 1.57 -16.83
CA THR A 162 1.86 2.73 -17.50
C THR A 162 0.81 2.24 -18.49
N GLU A 163 1.17 1.23 -19.25
CA GLU A 163 0.23 0.75 -20.28
C GLU A 163 -1.00 0.08 -19.63
N ALA A 164 -0.72 -0.62 -18.50
CA ALA A 164 -1.86 -1.30 -17.83
C ALA A 164 -2.88 -0.26 -17.33
N ILE A 165 -2.41 0.81 -16.79
CA ILE A 165 -3.33 1.81 -16.22
C ILE A 165 -3.97 2.63 -17.35
N ARG A 166 -3.12 2.92 -18.33
CA ARG A 166 -3.69 3.66 -19.48
C ARG A 166 -4.85 2.87 -20.11
N ARG A 167 -4.62 1.53 -20.22
CA ARG A 167 -5.71 0.73 -20.84
C ARG A 167 -6.90 0.63 -19.89
N GLY A 168 -6.55 0.63 -18.55
CA GLY A 168 -7.62 0.51 -17.55
C GLY A 168 -8.53 1.77 -17.52
N ILE A 169 -7.89 2.98 -17.67
CA ILE A 169 -8.63 4.25 -17.50
C ILE A 169 -9.31 4.62 -18.81
N ARG A 170 -8.72 4.25 -20.01
CA ARG A 170 -9.09 4.87 -21.30
C ARG A 170 -9.96 3.92 -22.11
N CYS A 171 -9.92 2.70 -21.87
CA CYS A 171 -10.70 1.93 -22.84
C CYS A 171 -12.20 2.04 -22.53
N GLN A 172 -12.87 3.20 -23.30
CA GLN A 172 -14.34 3.38 -23.24
C GLN A 172 -15.05 2.04 -23.05
N GLY A 173 -15.62 1.68 -21.77
CA GLY A 173 -16.34 0.42 -21.46
C GLY A 173 -15.55 -0.45 -20.47
N TYR A 174 -14.32 0.06 -19.94
CA TYR A 174 -13.62 -0.80 -18.95
C TYR A 174 -13.85 -0.25 -17.54
N TRP A 175 -13.11 1.01 -17.12
CA TRP A 175 -13.39 1.37 -15.70
C TRP A 175 -14.04 2.74 -15.63
N ASN A 176 -13.95 3.57 -16.77
CA ASN A 176 -14.32 4.99 -16.60
C ASN A 176 -13.80 5.56 -15.26
N GLY A 177 -12.51 5.36 -15.06
CA GLY A 177 -11.84 5.66 -13.77
C GLY A 177 -11.81 7.17 -13.50
N ILE A 178 -12.09 7.53 -12.25
CA ILE A 178 -12.03 8.93 -11.81
C ILE A 178 -10.81 9.11 -10.91
N VAL A 179 -10.15 10.21 -11.13
CA VAL A 179 -8.96 10.49 -10.29
C VAL A 179 -9.19 11.80 -9.54
N PRO A 180 -8.40 12.05 -8.47
CA PRO A 180 -8.59 13.29 -7.71
C PRO A 180 -8.49 14.53 -8.61
N GLU A 181 -9.43 15.43 -8.34
CA GLU A 181 -9.60 16.60 -9.23
C GLU A 181 -8.32 17.45 -9.26
N ARG A 182 -7.69 17.57 -8.12
CA ARG A 182 -6.47 18.42 -8.07
C ARG A 182 -5.34 17.80 -8.89
N CYS A 183 -5.25 16.54 -8.83
CA CYS A 183 -4.21 15.88 -9.66
C CYS A 183 -4.57 15.93 -11.14
N GLN A 184 -5.86 15.74 -11.38
CA GLN A 184 -6.28 15.76 -12.80
C GLN A 184 -5.97 17.11 -13.45
N ARG A 185 -6.00 18.20 -12.70
CA ARG A 185 -5.79 19.54 -13.28
C ARG A 185 -4.31 19.76 -13.60
N GLN A 186 -3.47 18.90 -13.05
CA GLN A 186 -2.03 19.07 -13.33
C GLN A 186 -1.65 18.40 -14.65
N PHE A 187 -2.58 17.55 -15.14
CA PHE A 187 -2.17 16.79 -16.34
C PHE A 187 -3.20 17.03 -17.45
N LYS A 188 -2.72 16.87 -18.72
CA LYS A 188 -3.61 17.06 -19.89
C LYS A 188 -4.68 15.96 -19.96
N GLU A 189 -5.79 16.39 -20.67
CA GLU A 189 -6.85 15.39 -20.86
C GLU A 189 -6.29 14.14 -21.57
N GLY A 190 -6.50 12.96 -20.95
CA GLY A 190 -6.01 11.68 -21.54
C GLY A 190 -4.76 11.18 -20.79
N GLU A 191 -4.25 12.04 -19.87
CA GLU A 191 -3.04 11.59 -19.14
C GLU A 191 -3.37 11.44 -17.65
N GLU A 192 -4.60 11.04 -17.45
CA GLU A 192 -5.06 10.92 -16.05
C GLU A 192 -4.39 9.72 -15.38
N TRP A 193 -3.86 8.81 -16.16
CA TRP A 193 -3.17 7.64 -15.58
C TRP A 193 -2.02 8.06 -14.68
N ASN A 194 -1.56 9.30 -14.90
CA ASN A 194 -0.45 9.78 -14.05
C ASN A 194 -0.87 9.86 -12.57
N CYS A 195 -2.11 9.96 -12.37
CA CYS A 195 -2.59 10.14 -10.98
C CYS A 195 -2.66 8.81 -10.24
N PHE A 196 -2.32 7.74 -10.91
CA PHE A 196 -2.36 6.43 -10.23
C PHE A 196 -1.00 6.14 -9.60
N PHE A 197 -0.05 7.04 -9.90
CA PHE A 197 1.29 6.83 -9.34
C PHE A 197 1.48 7.75 -8.13
N GLY A 198 1.82 7.10 -7.03
CA GLY A 198 1.84 7.75 -5.70
C GLY A 198 2.67 9.05 -5.70
N TYR A 199 3.90 9.01 -6.30
CA TYR A 199 4.79 10.21 -6.21
C TYR A 199 4.21 11.37 -7.03
N LYS A 200 3.32 11.15 -7.93
CA LYS A 200 2.71 12.26 -8.71
C LYS A 200 1.43 12.76 -8.05
N VAL A 201 0.66 11.85 -7.43
CA VAL A 201 -0.66 12.28 -6.89
C VAL A 201 -0.47 12.81 -5.46
N TYR A 202 0.50 12.37 -4.77
CA TYR A 202 0.67 12.66 -3.33
C TYR A 202 0.77 14.17 -3.10
N PRO A 203 1.56 14.94 -3.90
CA PRO A 203 1.70 16.39 -3.62
C PRO A 203 0.38 17.14 -3.83
N THR A 204 -0.54 16.56 -4.46
CA THR A 204 -1.81 17.27 -4.72
C THR A 204 -2.85 16.92 -3.64
N LEU A 205 -2.54 15.98 -2.73
CA LEU A 205 -3.55 15.52 -1.76
C LEU A 205 -3.68 16.54 -0.63
N ARG A 206 -4.93 16.69 -0.22
CA ARG A 206 -5.20 17.64 0.89
C ARG A 206 -5.12 16.91 2.24
N CYS A 207 -5.58 15.68 2.21
CA CYS A 207 -5.63 14.92 3.48
C CYS A 207 -4.25 14.32 3.78
N PRO A 208 -3.98 14.24 5.14
CA PRO A 208 -2.70 13.59 5.51
C PRO A 208 -2.71 12.09 5.18
N VAL A 209 -1.57 11.68 4.56
CA VAL A 209 -1.54 10.25 4.16
C VAL A 209 -0.19 9.67 4.62
N PHE A 210 -0.32 8.53 5.34
CA PHE A 210 0.90 7.77 5.70
C PHE A 210 1.17 6.67 4.68
N VAL A 211 2.50 6.63 4.21
CA VAL A 211 2.82 5.69 3.11
C VAL A 211 3.72 4.57 3.67
N VAL A 212 3.22 3.37 3.47
CA VAL A 212 4.06 2.18 3.78
C VAL A 212 4.40 1.47 2.47
N GLN A 213 5.73 1.47 2.27
CA GLN A 213 6.11 0.87 0.97
C GLN A 213 7.41 0.09 1.13
N TRP A 214 7.36 -1.16 0.55
CA TRP A 214 8.63 -1.90 0.45
C TRP A 214 9.49 -1.35 -0.71
N LEU A 215 10.80 -1.15 -0.40
CA LEU A 215 11.66 -0.58 -1.46
C LEU A 215 11.78 -1.54 -2.65
N PHE A 216 11.71 -2.76 -2.29
CA PHE A 216 11.73 -3.75 -3.39
C PHE A 216 10.44 -4.57 -3.34
N ASP A 217 9.41 -3.94 -3.79
CA ASP A 217 8.06 -4.55 -3.75
C ASP A 217 7.92 -5.63 -4.83
N GLU A 218 7.27 -6.68 -4.43
CA GLU A 218 7.16 -7.84 -5.35
C GLU A 218 6.25 -7.51 -6.53
N ALA A 219 5.13 -6.83 -6.24
CA ALA A 219 4.23 -6.48 -7.36
C ALA A 219 4.91 -5.56 -8.37
N GLN A 220 5.72 -4.64 -7.82
CA GLN A 220 6.45 -3.75 -8.77
C GLN A 220 7.46 -4.57 -9.60
N LEU A 221 8.19 -5.43 -8.98
CA LEU A 221 9.14 -6.26 -9.74
C LEU A 221 8.42 -7.14 -10.77
N THR A 222 7.27 -7.60 -10.42
CA THR A 222 6.52 -8.47 -11.36
C THR A 222 6.10 -7.66 -12.59
N VAL A 223 5.62 -6.47 -12.33
CA VAL A 223 5.16 -5.68 -13.51
C VAL A 223 6.37 -5.14 -14.27
N ASP A 224 7.58 -5.20 -13.65
CA ASP A 224 8.81 -4.83 -14.39
C ASP A 224 9.44 -6.05 -15.06
N ASN A 225 8.77 -7.16 -14.97
CA ASN A 225 9.20 -8.42 -15.59
C ASN A 225 10.52 -8.91 -14.99
N VAL A 226 10.58 -8.70 -13.74
CA VAL A 226 11.73 -9.27 -13.00
C VAL A 226 11.23 -10.44 -12.14
N HIS A 227 11.81 -11.65 -12.43
CA HIS A 227 11.38 -12.84 -11.65
C HIS A 227 12.58 -13.39 -10.85
N LEU A 228 12.26 -13.49 -9.61
CA LEU A 228 13.34 -14.06 -8.76
C LEU A 228 13.10 -15.57 -8.56
N THR A 229 13.63 -16.44 -9.49
CA THR A 229 13.29 -17.89 -9.60
C THR A 229 14.36 -18.73 -8.88
N GLY A 230 14.96 -18.13 -7.81
CA GLY A 230 15.85 -19.05 -7.05
C GLY A 230 17.15 -19.32 -7.82
N GLN A 231 17.33 -18.93 -9.18
CA GLN A 231 18.58 -19.02 -9.94
C GLN A 231 19.40 -17.74 -9.72
N PRO A 232 20.82 -17.94 -9.83
CA PRO A 232 21.67 -16.75 -9.60
C PRO A 232 21.25 -15.58 -10.51
N VAL A 233 21.05 -14.43 -9.82
CA VAL A 233 20.60 -13.21 -10.52
C VAL A 233 21.75 -12.69 -11.39
N GLN A 234 21.40 -12.43 -12.67
CA GLN A 234 22.41 -11.84 -13.59
C GLN A 234 22.80 -10.43 -13.14
N GLU A 235 24.07 -10.04 -13.46
CA GLU A 235 24.58 -8.71 -13.04
C GLU A 235 23.64 -7.58 -13.50
N GLY A 236 23.10 -7.67 -14.71
CA GLY A 236 22.17 -6.62 -15.23
C GLY A 236 20.88 -6.55 -14.41
N GLN A 237 20.39 -7.65 -14.10
CA GLN A 237 19.15 -7.68 -13.28
C GLN A 237 19.42 -7.13 -11.88
N TRP A 238 20.54 -7.37 -11.40
CA TRP A 238 20.89 -6.85 -10.06
C TRP A 238 21.01 -5.33 -10.09
N LEU A 239 21.69 -4.84 -11.03
CA LEU A 239 21.79 -3.38 -11.14
C LEU A 239 20.41 -2.73 -11.29
N TYR A 240 19.56 -3.40 -11.98
CA TYR A 240 18.20 -2.85 -12.13
C TYR A 240 17.48 -2.80 -10.78
N ILE A 241 17.61 -3.87 -10.03
CA ILE A 241 16.90 -3.93 -8.72
C ILE A 241 17.48 -2.84 -7.79
N GLN A 242 18.80 -2.64 -7.87
CA GLN A 242 19.40 -1.59 -7.02
C GLN A 242 18.89 -0.20 -7.44
N ASN A 243 18.87 0.00 -8.73
CA ASN A 243 18.39 1.31 -9.20
C ASN A 243 16.92 1.54 -8.83
N LEU A 244 16.19 0.44 -8.88
CA LEU A 244 14.77 0.58 -8.50
C LEU A 244 14.66 1.05 -7.03
N GLY A 245 15.42 0.43 -6.14
CA GLY A 245 15.40 0.86 -4.74
C GLY A 245 15.80 2.34 -4.60
N ARG A 246 16.80 2.74 -5.34
CA ARG A 246 17.25 4.15 -5.27
C ARG A 246 16.17 5.10 -5.77
N GLU A 247 15.58 4.75 -6.84
CA GLU A 247 14.50 5.61 -7.36
C GLU A 247 13.32 5.69 -6.40
N LEU A 248 12.93 4.51 -5.90
CA LEU A 248 11.78 4.56 -4.97
C LEU A 248 12.13 5.39 -3.74
N ARG A 249 13.27 5.23 -3.29
CA ARG A 249 13.70 6.06 -2.14
C ARG A 249 13.66 7.54 -2.50
N GLY A 250 14.20 7.83 -3.66
CA GLY A 250 14.18 9.23 -4.14
C GLY A 250 12.77 9.82 -4.15
N THR A 251 11.79 8.95 -4.43
CA THR A 251 10.42 9.50 -4.51
C THR A 251 9.84 9.68 -3.11
N LEU A 252 10.38 9.08 -2.15
CA LEU A 252 9.81 9.16 -0.80
C LEU A 252 10.54 10.23 0.01
N LYS A 253 11.59 10.88 -0.62
CA LYS A 253 12.38 11.89 0.11
C LYS A 253 11.53 13.11 0.47
N ASP A 254 10.60 13.45 -0.47
CA ASP A 254 9.85 14.72 -0.22
C ASP A 254 8.48 14.42 0.37
N VAL A 255 8.22 13.19 0.81
CA VAL A 255 6.96 12.91 1.54
C VAL A 255 7.14 13.38 2.98
N HIS A 256 6.81 14.93 3.16
CA HIS A 256 7.01 15.76 4.36
C HIS A 256 6.61 15.00 5.63
N TYR A 257 7.67 14.88 6.62
CA TYR A 257 7.97 14.91 8.06
C TYR A 257 8.85 13.70 8.43
N TRP A 258 10.18 13.97 8.17
CA TRP A 258 11.49 13.34 8.40
C TRP A 258 11.56 12.71 9.80
N THR A 259 11.77 11.31 9.72
CA THR A 259 12.69 10.37 10.38
C THR A 259 12.00 9.01 10.56
N ASP A 260 12.61 7.93 9.97
CA ASP A 260 13.13 6.58 9.70
C ASP A 260 12.30 5.50 10.39
N VAL A 261 11.33 4.57 9.88
CA VAL A 261 10.43 3.43 10.14
C VAL A 261 11.30 2.24 10.55
N GLN A 262 11.20 1.08 11.40
CA GLN A 262 12.37 0.73 12.25
C GLN A 262 13.64 0.66 11.40
N VAL A 263 13.72 1.24 10.78
CA VAL A 263 14.89 1.93 10.22
C VAL A 263 15.57 2.74 11.32
N LYS A 264 16.24 2.00 12.06
CA LYS A 264 16.95 2.58 13.22
C LYS A 264 16.30 2.14 14.53
N GLY A 265 15.35 0.86 14.65
CA GLY A 265 14.88 0.35 15.97
C GLY A 265 13.41 0.71 16.22
N THR A 266 12.55 1.37 15.19
CA THR A 266 11.13 1.73 15.43
C THR A 266 10.20 0.85 14.57
N SER A 267 9.15 0.25 15.25
CA SER A 267 8.18 -0.62 14.53
C SER A 267 7.12 0.22 13.82
N LEU A 268 6.44 -0.36 12.80
CA LEU A 268 5.39 0.36 12.04
C LEU A 268 4.26 0.80 12.96
N PRO A 269 3.77 -0.03 13.88
CA PRO A 269 2.70 0.43 14.77
C PRO A 269 3.14 1.64 15.61
N ARG A 270 4.44 1.62 16.01
CA ARG A 270 4.95 2.79 16.77
C ARG A 270 5.01 4.03 15.87
N ALA A 271 5.48 3.90 14.69
CA ALA A 271 5.53 5.04 13.76
C ALA A 271 4.13 5.62 13.51
N LEU A 272 3.14 4.74 13.39
CA LEU A 272 1.77 5.25 13.15
C LEU A 272 1.26 5.99 14.39
N HIS A 273 1.67 5.43 15.49
CA HIS A 273 1.28 6.13 16.73
C HIS A 273 1.92 7.53 16.79
N CYS A 274 3.14 7.59 16.49
CA CYS A 274 3.84 8.90 16.46
C CYS A 274 3.20 9.84 15.44
N TRP A 275 2.83 9.25 14.32
CA TRP A 275 2.14 10.08 13.30
C TRP A 275 0.82 10.62 13.84
N ASP A 276 0.12 9.82 14.52
CA ASP A 276 -1.16 10.27 15.09
C ASP A 276 -0.92 11.36 16.15
N ARG A 277 0.08 11.25 16.92
CA ARG A 277 0.38 12.24 18.00
C ARG A 277 0.81 13.57 17.39
N SER A 278 1.42 13.51 16.26
CA SER A 278 1.90 14.75 15.63
C SER A 278 0.74 15.69 15.28
N PHE A 279 -0.41 15.19 15.18
CA PHE A 279 -1.56 16.05 14.84
C PHE A 279 -2.19 16.63 16.11
N HIS A 280 -1.97 16.01 17.27
CA HIS A 280 -2.53 16.51 18.54
C HIS A 280 -1.64 17.63 19.12
N ASP A 281 -0.33 17.62 18.82
CA ASP A 281 0.63 18.57 19.41
C ASP A 281 0.78 19.81 18.52
N SER A 282 0.32 19.81 17.27
CA SER A 282 0.36 20.98 16.35
C SER A 282 -0.60 22.07 16.83
N HIS A 283 -1.46 21.79 17.84
CA HIS A 283 -2.32 22.84 18.43
C HIS A 283 -1.64 23.49 19.64
N LYS A 284 -0.32 23.03 20.03
CA LYS A 284 0.45 23.63 21.15
C LYS A 284 1.72 24.29 20.59
N ALA A 285 1.71 25.52 19.92
CA ALA A 285 2.64 26.62 19.56
C ALA A 285 4.10 26.15 19.62
N SER A 286 4.48 24.71 19.60
CA SER A 286 5.93 24.48 19.51
C SER A 286 6.23 23.41 18.45
N LYS A 287 6.37 23.71 17.17
CA LYS A 287 6.88 23.01 15.97
C LYS A 287 8.14 22.20 16.29
N THR A 288 8.29 21.74 17.60
CA THR A 288 9.50 20.92 17.80
C THR A 288 9.17 19.44 17.59
N PRO A 289 9.87 18.78 16.55
CA PRO A 289 9.74 17.33 16.35
C PRO A 289 9.85 16.56 17.68
N MET A 290 8.70 15.88 18.05
CA MET A 290 8.67 15.07 19.29
C MET A 290 9.93 14.19 19.41
N LYS A 291 10.76 14.53 20.45
CA LYS A 291 11.98 13.75 20.75
C LYS A 291 11.63 12.28 21.05
N GLY A 292 12.04 11.30 20.09
CA GLY A 292 11.94 9.85 20.38
C GLY A 292 10.72 9.23 19.69
N CYS A 293 9.97 9.98 18.68
CA CYS A 293 8.77 9.39 18.03
C CYS A 293 8.80 9.74 16.53
N PRO A 294 9.79 8.98 15.88
CA PRO A 294 9.93 9.29 14.44
C PRO A 294 8.84 8.60 13.60
N PHE A 295 8.28 9.27 12.62
CA PHE A 295 7.25 8.58 11.80
C PHE A 295 7.58 8.74 10.32
N HIS A 296 8.75 9.21 10.07
CA HIS A 296 9.35 9.11 8.72
C HIS A 296 10.54 8.15 8.72
N LEU A 297 10.32 7.01 8.15
CA LEU A 297 11.34 5.95 8.25
C LEU A 297 11.55 5.28 6.90
N VAL A 298 12.80 5.65 6.26
CA VAL A 298 13.11 4.99 4.98
C VAL A 298 14.48 4.32 5.10
N ASP A 299 14.51 3.10 4.77
CA ASP A 299 15.80 2.37 4.83
C ASP A 299 16.81 2.94 3.83
N SER A 300 18.14 2.83 4.16
CA SER A 300 19.18 3.37 3.25
C SER A 300 19.95 2.22 2.59
N CYS A 301 19.48 1.02 2.91
CA CYS A 301 20.24 -0.10 2.34
C CYS A 301 19.90 -0.30 0.85
N PRO A 302 21.02 -0.64 0.07
CA PRO A 302 20.86 -0.64 -1.39
C PRO A 302 20.42 -2.02 -1.91
N TRP A 303 20.23 -3.02 -0.96
CA TRP A 303 19.85 -4.33 -1.54
C TRP A 303 18.73 -4.96 -0.71
N PRO A 304 17.97 -5.89 -1.39
CA PRO A 304 16.83 -6.50 -0.69
C PRO A 304 17.28 -7.34 0.51
N HIS A 305 16.57 -7.20 1.60
CA HIS A 305 16.74 -7.99 2.83
C HIS A 305 17.99 -7.56 3.60
N CYS A 306 18.44 -6.46 3.31
CA CYS A 306 19.56 -5.93 4.12
C CYS A 306 19.07 -5.56 5.52
N ASN A 307 17.86 -5.40 5.66
CA ASN A 307 17.29 -5.19 7.01
C ASN A 307 16.97 -6.53 7.69
N PRO A 308 17.58 -6.71 8.83
CA PRO A 308 17.46 -8.02 9.49
C PRO A 308 16.03 -8.29 9.99
N SER A 309 15.23 -7.29 10.02
CA SER A 309 13.83 -7.47 10.50
C SER A 309 12.88 -7.78 9.34
N CYS A 310 13.45 -7.94 8.17
CA CYS A 310 12.58 -8.25 7.02
C CYS A 310 11.94 -9.64 7.18
N PRO A 311 10.68 -9.71 6.68
CA PRO A 311 10.05 -11.04 6.70
C PRO A 311 10.80 -12.05 5.82
N THR A 312 10.66 -13.31 6.29
CA THR A 312 11.38 -14.36 5.54
C THR A 312 10.92 -14.40 4.07
N ILE A 313 11.97 -14.66 3.23
CA ILE A 313 11.70 -14.67 1.77
C ILE A 313 11.07 -16.01 1.38
N ARG A 314 9.99 -15.81 0.60
CA ARG A 314 9.37 -17.05 0.10
C ARG A 314 9.56 -17.15 -1.42
N ASP A 315 9.99 -18.34 -1.83
CA ASP A 315 10.06 -18.57 -3.29
C ASP A 315 8.72 -18.30 -3.97
N GLN A 316 8.80 -17.45 -5.10
CA GLN A 316 7.58 -16.98 -5.79
C GLN A 316 6.86 -18.15 -6.48
N PHE A 317 7.59 -19.28 -6.77
CA PHE A 317 6.94 -20.40 -7.50
C PHE A 317 6.59 -21.53 -6.54
N THR A 318 7.45 -21.67 -5.48
CA THR A 318 7.25 -22.88 -4.65
C THR A 318 6.66 -22.46 -3.30
N GLY A 319 6.66 -21.14 -3.04
CA GLY A 319 6.07 -20.66 -1.76
C GLY A 319 6.88 -21.12 -0.55
N GLN A 320 8.06 -21.79 -0.79
CA GLN A 320 8.87 -22.30 0.35
C GLN A 320 9.73 -21.17 0.92
N GLU A 321 9.89 -21.22 2.32
CA GLU A 321 10.68 -20.17 3.02
C GLU A 321 12.18 -20.33 2.71
N MET A 322 12.73 -19.20 2.38
CA MET A 322 14.19 -19.23 2.10
C MET A 322 14.92 -18.41 3.17
N ASN A 323 15.99 -19.06 3.71
CA ASN A 323 16.86 -18.29 4.65
C ASN A 323 17.68 -17.23 3.92
N VAL A 324 18.00 -16.12 4.55
CA VAL A 324 18.64 -14.88 4.02
C VAL A 324 19.94 -15.26 3.28
N ALA A 325 20.64 -16.28 3.82
CA ALA A 325 21.89 -16.75 3.17
C ALA A 325 21.59 -17.45 1.84
N GLN A 326 20.55 -18.22 1.84
CA GLN A 326 20.10 -18.88 0.60
C GLN A 326 19.58 -17.86 -0.43
N PHE A 327 19.00 -16.80 0.11
CA PHE A 327 18.51 -15.73 -0.79
C PHE A 327 19.69 -14.94 -1.36
N LEU A 328 20.68 -14.68 -0.52
CA LEU A 328 21.85 -13.90 -0.98
C LEU A 328 22.68 -14.74 -1.97
N MET A 329 22.78 -16.03 -1.71
CA MET A 329 23.46 -16.95 -2.66
C MET A 329 22.67 -17.08 -3.97
N HIS A 330 21.38 -16.91 -3.84
CA HIS A 330 20.52 -16.96 -5.04
C HIS A 330 20.62 -15.64 -5.83
N MET A 331 20.92 -14.56 -5.18
CA MET A 331 21.02 -13.24 -5.84
C MET A 331 22.43 -13.03 -6.39
N GLY A 332 23.18 -14.22 -6.37
CA GLY A 332 24.46 -14.20 -7.10
C GLY A 332 25.60 -13.65 -6.22
N PHE A 333 25.26 -13.41 -4.88
CA PHE A 333 26.29 -12.89 -3.97
C PHE A 333 27.06 -14.05 -3.32
N ASP A 334 28.42 -14.07 -3.77
CA ASP A 334 29.36 -14.91 -2.97
C ASP A 334 29.60 -14.27 -1.58
N VAL A 335 29.09 -14.83 -0.58
CA VAL A 335 29.26 -14.40 0.83
C VAL A 335 30.59 -13.67 1.00
N GLN A 336 31.49 -13.94 0.14
CA GLN A 336 32.82 -13.30 0.20
C GLN A 336 32.80 -11.89 -0.40
N THR A 337 32.07 -11.70 -1.43
CA THR A 337 31.96 -10.39 -2.11
C THR A 337 31.08 -9.43 -1.30
N VAL A 338 30.08 -9.97 -0.64
CA VAL A 338 29.17 -9.15 0.19
C VAL A 338 29.87 -8.79 1.51
N ALA A 339 30.69 -9.62 1.97
CA ALA A 339 31.48 -9.37 3.19
C ALA A 339 32.56 -8.32 2.91
N GLN A 340 33.03 -8.27 1.74
CA GLN A 340 34.02 -7.28 1.32
C GLN A 340 33.39 -5.91 1.07
N GLN A 341 32.15 -5.88 0.54
CA GLN A 341 31.42 -4.62 0.28
C GLN A 341 30.93 -4.00 1.60
N GLN A 342 30.76 -4.86 2.55
CA GLN A 342 30.24 -4.40 3.86
C GLN A 342 31.38 -4.27 4.86
N GLY A 343 32.65 -4.44 4.30
CA GLY A 343 33.84 -4.31 5.18
C GLY A 343 33.84 -5.31 6.32
N MET A 344 33.20 -6.43 6.14
CA MET A 344 33.05 -7.44 7.22
C MET A 344 33.68 -8.77 6.76
N GLU A 345 34.20 -9.60 7.79
CA GLU A 345 34.71 -10.96 7.49
C GLU A 345 33.57 -11.91 7.12
N PRO A 346 33.73 -12.64 6.01
CA PRO A 346 32.72 -13.54 5.42
C PRO A 346 32.14 -14.51 6.46
N SER A 347 32.92 -14.96 7.43
CA SER A 347 32.46 -15.90 8.48
C SER A 347 31.56 -15.17 9.50
N LYS A 348 31.81 -13.91 9.72
CA LYS A 348 30.97 -13.06 10.58
C LYS A 348 29.65 -12.69 9.89
N LEU A 349 29.65 -12.45 8.63
CA LEU A 349 28.44 -12.19 7.82
C LEU A 349 27.58 -13.45 7.67
N LEU A 350 28.20 -14.58 7.57
CA LEU A 350 27.45 -15.85 7.47
C LEU A 350 26.86 -16.23 8.83
N GLY A 351 27.58 -15.90 9.86
CA GLY A 351 27.08 -16.10 11.24
C GLY A 351 25.91 -15.17 11.56
N MET A 352 25.89 -14.00 11.03
CA MET A 352 24.78 -13.03 11.21
C MET A 352 23.58 -13.41 10.34
N LEU A 353 23.90 -14.01 9.23
CA LEU A 353 22.82 -14.36 8.27
C LEU A 353 22.21 -15.71 8.64
N SER A 354 22.88 -16.59 9.42
CA SER A 354 22.42 -17.94 9.81
C SER A 354 21.78 -17.89 11.20
N SER A 355 21.98 -16.81 11.94
CA SER A 355 21.49 -16.82 13.33
C SER A 355 20.37 -15.78 13.48
N GLY A 356 19.52 -15.59 12.43
CA GLY A 356 18.26 -14.81 12.65
C GLY A 356 18.34 -13.93 13.89
N ASN A 357 19.45 -13.43 14.48
CA ASN A 357 19.49 -12.39 15.53
C ASN A 357 20.38 -11.23 15.07
#